data_AF-A0A290Q9L9-F1
#
_entry.id   AF-A0A290Q9L9-F1
#
_cell.length_a   1.000
_cell.length_b   1.000
_cell.length_c   1.000
_cell.angle_alpha   90.00
_cell.angle_beta   90.00
_cell.angle_gamma   90.00
#
_symmetry.space_group_name_H-M   'P 1'
#
loop_
_entity.id
_entity.type
_entity.pdbx_description
1 polymer ?
#
loop_
_entity_poly.entity_id
_entity_poly.type
_entity_poly.pdbx_seq_one_letter_code
_entity_poly.pdbx_strand_id
1 'polypeptide(L)'
;MEKIITFFRTYPVFLGFAFFGVIATGLFILFAVLMTRAGLSLRPLVFLGVFFAIIGVPQLFFHIQQARGVMPSLDWTPASNQPRPLENSAALANRDGKFLHPEKIFGPGFDPQLLSDIRPLFTGLDPEATQMAVFPSAETAVAARFSSEANAQQALANYGAMMGIARPQPAADGSYTAPRASDRVRLLIAGKTLFVWSAATDSALDRRQQASAAAFHSTTATTARDPRVSVWRKRFAIATPLLVLAAAFWFFKGSTWAATIAPVAENSLPASASELRARLLAIENLKQPITVTAGATPDEVIVTWRADAAWLTHAQASGLKRTHKLVLHLDESSRTLRVREYMSALDWSAAPDRAAVQWHMKTGIVFFEQRHERVFGLQLDPATGRFKPELSYAYTFNLQELKAPLIAATTHAGWTWKPILWKGPTWLRWATE
;
A
#
# COMPACT_ATOMS: atom_id res chain seq x y z
N MET A 1 -4.52 -30.90 18.66
CA MET A 1 -4.43 -29.45 18.93
C MET A 1 -2.98 -28.96 18.88
N GLU A 2 -2.05 -29.61 19.59
CA GLU A 2 -0.61 -29.24 19.61
C GLU A 2 0.04 -29.10 18.22
N LYS A 3 -0.14 -30.07 17.31
CA LYS A 3 0.39 -29.99 15.93
C LYS A 3 -0.08 -28.76 15.16
N ILE A 4 -1.33 -28.32 15.40
CA ILE A 4 -1.90 -27.13 14.73
C ILE A 4 -1.27 -25.86 15.30
N ILE A 5 -1.10 -25.78 16.63
CA ILE A 5 -0.45 -24.65 17.30
C ILE A 5 1.01 -24.54 16.84
N THR A 6 1.75 -25.65 16.79
CA THR A 6 3.12 -25.69 16.29
C THR A 6 3.18 -25.21 14.84
N PHE A 7 2.28 -25.67 13.97
CA PHE A 7 2.23 -25.22 12.57
C PHE A 7 2.08 -23.70 12.45
N PHE A 8 1.13 -23.08 13.16
CA PHE A 8 0.94 -21.64 13.11
C PHE A 8 2.08 -20.84 13.76
N ARG A 9 2.76 -21.41 14.77
CA ARG A 9 3.98 -20.81 15.33
C ARG A 9 5.13 -20.81 14.32
N THR A 10 5.30 -21.90 13.58
CA THR A 10 6.33 -22.02 12.54
C THR A 10 6.01 -21.15 11.32
N TYR A 11 4.72 -21.01 10.97
CA TYR A 11 4.27 -20.28 9.78
C TYR A 11 3.14 -19.29 10.11
N PRO A 12 3.45 -18.16 10.77
CA PRO A 12 2.45 -17.19 11.23
C PRO A 12 1.62 -16.57 10.10
N VAL A 13 2.13 -16.58 8.86
CA VAL A 13 1.41 -16.08 7.69
C VAL A 13 0.07 -16.81 7.47
N PHE A 14 -0.03 -18.12 7.79
CA PHE A 14 -1.29 -18.85 7.65
C PHE A 14 -2.32 -18.42 8.68
N LEU A 15 -1.90 -17.97 9.86
CA LEU A 15 -2.80 -17.38 10.84
C LEU A 15 -3.40 -16.09 10.28
N GLY A 16 -2.56 -15.27 9.62
CA GLY A 16 -3.01 -14.08 8.87
C GLY A 16 -4.03 -14.41 7.79
N PHE A 17 -3.78 -15.42 6.94
CA PHE A 17 -4.74 -15.87 5.92
C PHE A 17 -6.04 -16.40 6.52
N ALA A 18 -5.97 -17.20 7.58
CA ALA A 18 -7.15 -17.74 8.23
C ALA A 18 -8.00 -16.62 8.84
N PHE A 19 -7.38 -15.69 9.57
CA PHE A 19 -8.04 -14.53 10.16
C PHE A 19 -8.69 -13.64 9.10
N PHE A 20 -7.93 -13.29 8.06
CA PHE A 20 -8.46 -12.52 6.92
C PHE A 20 -9.61 -13.24 6.23
N GLY A 21 -9.48 -14.55 6.00
CA GLY A 21 -10.51 -15.37 5.36
C GLY A 21 -11.83 -15.40 6.14
N VAL A 22 -11.77 -15.49 7.47
CA VAL A 22 -12.96 -15.43 8.34
C VAL A 22 -13.63 -14.05 8.24
N ILE A 23 -12.86 -12.96 8.36
CA ILE A 23 -13.39 -11.60 8.26
C ILE A 23 -14.01 -11.36 6.88
N ALA A 24 -13.28 -11.68 5.81
CA ALA A 24 -13.76 -11.51 4.44
C ALA A 24 -15.05 -12.30 4.21
N THR A 25 -15.12 -13.57 4.63
CA THR A 25 -16.33 -14.39 4.49
C THR A 25 -17.52 -13.79 5.26
N GLY A 26 -17.31 -13.35 6.50
CA GLY A 26 -18.35 -12.71 7.30
C GLY A 26 -18.89 -11.43 6.66
N LEU A 27 -18.00 -10.58 6.13
CA LEU A 27 -18.38 -9.36 5.41
C LEU A 27 -19.14 -9.68 4.11
N PHE A 28 -18.70 -10.66 3.33
CA PHE A 28 -19.39 -11.06 2.10
C PHE A 28 -20.80 -11.60 2.38
N ILE A 29 -20.97 -12.40 3.42
CA ILE A 29 -22.30 -12.89 3.84
C ILE A 29 -23.18 -11.72 4.27
N LEU A 30 -22.66 -10.82 5.12
CA LEU A 30 -23.40 -9.64 5.57
C LEU A 30 -23.86 -8.78 4.40
N PHE A 31 -22.97 -8.43 3.48
CA PHE A 31 -23.31 -7.65 2.30
C PHE A 31 -24.25 -8.40 1.37
N ALA A 32 -24.09 -9.71 1.18
CA ALA A 32 -25.01 -10.49 0.37
C ALA A 32 -26.44 -10.43 0.94
N VAL A 33 -26.59 -10.53 2.26
CA VAL A 33 -27.89 -10.40 2.93
C VAL A 33 -28.46 -9.00 2.74
N LEU A 34 -27.66 -7.94 2.96
CA LEU A 34 -28.10 -6.55 2.80
C LEU A 34 -28.51 -6.25 1.34
N MET A 35 -27.72 -6.67 0.37
CA MET A 35 -27.99 -6.48 -1.06
C MET A 35 -29.26 -7.23 -1.49
N THR A 36 -29.40 -8.50 -1.08
CA THR A 36 -30.60 -9.31 -1.37
C THR A 36 -31.85 -8.65 -0.79
N ARG A 37 -31.79 -8.17 0.46
CA ARG A 37 -32.91 -7.47 1.12
C ARG A 37 -33.27 -6.16 0.43
N ALA A 38 -32.30 -5.48 -0.17
CA ALA A 38 -32.51 -4.25 -0.95
C ALA A 38 -32.92 -4.52 -2.41
N GLY A 39 -33.11 -5.79 -2.82
CA GLY A 39 -33.41 -6.14 -4.21
C GLY A 39 -32.24 -5.90 -5.18
N LEU A 40 -31.02 -5.78 -4.66
CA LEU A 40 -29.82 -5.51 -5.44
C LEU A 40 -29.17 -6.82 -5.93
N SER A 41 -28.55 -6.75 -7.10
CA SER A 41 -27.80 -7.87 -7.69
C SER A 41 -26.58 -8.26 -6.86
N LEU A 42 -26.33 -9.57 -6.68
CA LEU A 42 -25.14 -10.09 -6.02
C LEU A 42 -23.88 -10.12 -6.91
N ARG A 43 -24.00 -9.78 -8.19
CA ARG A 43 -22.87 -9.82 -9.14
C ARG A 43 -21.65 -9.00 -8.68
N PRO A 44 -21.78 -7.81 -8.06
CA PRO A 44 -20.64 -7.07 -7.52
C PRO A 44 -19.84 -7.85 -6.46
N LEU A 45 -20.52 -8.62 -5.59
CA LEU A 45 -19.82 -9.47 -4.62
C LEU A 45 -19.11 -10.62 -5.32
N VAL A 46 -19.73 -11.26 -6.31
CA VAL A 46 -19.06 -12.31 -7.11
C VAL A 46 -17.83 -11.74 -7.82
N PHE A 47 -17.93 -10.54 -8.41
CA PHE A 47 -16.81 -9.84 -9.03
C PHE A 47 -15.64 -9.63 -8.05
N LEU A 48 -15.92 -9.08 -6.87
CA LEU A 48 -14.92 -8.85 -5.84
C LEU A 48 -14.30 -10.17 -5.35
N GLY A 49 -15.13 -11.20 -5.14
CA GLY A 49 -14.68 -12.52 -4.70
C GLY A 49 -13.70 -13.16 -5.68
N VAL A 50 -14.03 -13.14 -6.99
CA VAL A 50 -13.14 -13.65 -8.03
C VAL A 50 -11.87 -12.80 -8.14
N PHE A 51 -11.97 -11.46 -8.05
CA PHE A 51 -10.80 -10.58 -8.08
C PHE A 51 -9.84 -10.86 -6.91
N PHE A 52 -10.37 -11.03 -5.70
CA PHE A 52 -9.59 -11.45 -4.55
C PHE A 52 -9.02 -12.85 -4.72
N ALA A 53 -9.74 -13.79 -5.32
CA ALA A 53 -9.24 -15.13 -5.56
C ALA A 53 -8.04 -15.14 -6.53
N ILE A 54 -8.07 -14.32 -7.59
CA ILE A 54 -6.96 -14.15 -8.53
C ILE A 54 -5.68 -13.73 -7.79
N ILE A 55 -5.78 -12.86 -6.78
CA ILE A 55 -4.60 -12.37 -6.03
C ILE A 55 -4.24 -13.32 -4.88
N GLY A 56 -5.24 -13.71 -4.09
CA GLY A 56 -5.06 -14.43 -2.82
C GLY A 56 -4.71 -15.90 -2.98
N VAL A 57 -5.27 -16.60 -3.97
CA VAL A 57 -4.99 -18.03 -4.16
C VAL A 57 -3.52 -18.28 -4.54
N PRO A 58 -2.90 -17.55 -5.48
CA PRO A 58 -1.47 -17.70 -5.76
C PRO A 58 -0.57 -17.40 -4.56
N GLN A 59 -0.92 -16.40 -3.74
CA GLN A 59 -0.19 -16.07 -2.50
C GLN A 59 -0.31 -17.21 -1.47
N LEU A 60 -1.50 -17.74 -1.27
CA LEU A 60 -1.71 -18.90 -0.40
C LEU A 60 -0.91 -20.11 -0.90
N PHE A 61 -0.96 -20.39 -2.20
CA PHE A 61 -0.20 -21.48 -2.81
C PHE A 61 1.31 -21.31 -2.63
N PHE A 62 1.83 -20.09 -2.84
CA PHE A 62 3.23 -19.75 -2.58
C PHE A 62 3.64 -20.13 -1.15
N HIS A 63 2.87 -19.72 -0.15
CA HIS A 63 3.20 -20.00 1.25
C HIS A 63 3.04 -21.48 1.59
N ILE A 64 2.07 -22.20 1.01
CA ILE A 64 1.95 -23.66 1.15
C ILE A 64 3.21 -24.36 0.62
N GLN A 65 3.70 -23.96 -0.55
CA GLN A 65 4.89 -24.55 -1.15
C GLN A 65 6.16 -24.22 -0.35
N GLN A 66 6.24 -23.03 0.23
CA GLN A 66 7.31 -22.64 1.16
C GLN A 66 7.27 -23.49 2.44
N ALA A 67 6.09 -23.66 3.05
CA ALA A 67 5.92 -24.46 4.25
C ALA A 67 6.22 -25.95 4.05
N ARG A 68 6.01 -26.46 2.84
CA ARG A 68 6.37 -27.83 2.45
C ARG A 68 7.87 -28.00 2.11
N GLY A 69 8.66 -26.93 2.12
CA GLY A 69 10.07 -26.95 1.71
C GLY A 69 10.29 -27.25 0.22
N VAL A 70 9.21 -27.26 -0.57
CA VAL A 70 9.26 -27.45 -2.04
C VAL A 70 9.83 -26.20 -2.71
N MET A 71 9.49 -25.04 -2.14
CA MET A 71 9.96 -23.75 -2.56
C MET A 71 10.97 -23.22 -1.53
N PRO A 72 12.22 -22.88 -1.94
CA PRO A 72 13.17 -22.25 -1.04
C PRO A 72 12.63 -20.89 -0.58
N SER A 73 13.01 -20.43 0.62
CA SER A 73 12.66 -19.06 1.02
C SER A 73 13.23 -18.11 -0.04
N LEU A 74 12.33 -17.38 -0.70
CA LEU A 74 12.71 -16.24 -1.52
C LEU A 74 12.92 -15.06 -0.59
N ASP A 75 13.84 -15.20 0.36
CA ASP A 75 14.32 -14.06 1.12
C ASP A 75 14.98 -13.15 0.08
N TRP A 76 14.28 -12.08 -0.29
CA TRP A 76 14.73 -11.16 -1.32
C TRP A 76 16.04 -10.47 -0.93
N THR A 77 16.39 -10.54 0.35
CA THR A 77 17.74 -10.40 0.90
C THR A 77 17.88 -11.35 2.10
N PRO A 78 18.52 -12.53 1.97
CA PRO A 78 18.76 -13.37 3.13
C PRO A 78 19.92 -12.75 3.90
N ALA A 79 19.63 -12.07 5.02
CA ALA A 79 20.64 -11.77 6.04
C ALA A 79 21.34 -13.06 6.57
N SER A 80 20.77 -14.24 6.28
CA SER A 80 21.37 -15.55 6.57
C SER A 80 22.42 -16.01 5.55
N ASN A 81 22.43 -15.49 4.32
CA ASN A 81 23.40 -15.87 3.28
C ASN A 81 24.40 -14.77 2.94
N GLN A 82 24.28 -13.60 3.55
CA GLN A 82 25.38 -12.64 3.48
C GLN A 82 26.60 -13.23 4.19
N PRO A 83 27.81 -13.04 3.63
CA PRO A 83 29.06 -13.29 4.32
C PRO A 83 28.94 -12.81 5.76
N ARG A 84 28.95 -13.74 6.73
CA ARG A 84 29.03 -13.36 8.13
C ARG A 84 30.50 -13.29 8.47
N PRO A 85 31.03 -12.12 8.86
CA PRO A 85 32.37 -12.07 9.39
C PRO A 85 32.45 -13.04 10.58
N LEU A 86 33.50 -13.86 10.60
CA LEU A 86 33.80 -14.70 11.74
C LEU A 86 34.79 -13.98 12.63
N GLU A 87 34.57 -14.03 13.94
CA GLU A 87 35.51 -13.43 14.88
C GLU A 87 36.81 -14.22 14.95
N ASN A 88 37.95 -13.52 15.07
CA ASN A 88 39.22 -14.13 15.40
C ASN A 88 39.36 -14.18 16.93
N SER A 89 38.98 -15.30 17.53
CA SER A 89 38.93 -15.46 18.99
C SER A 89 40.27 -15.20 19.68
N ALA A 90 41.40 -15.44 19.01
CA ALA A 90 42.73 -15.17 19.55
C ALA A 90 43.06 -13.67 19.56
N ALA A 91 42.70 -12.93 18.52
CA ALA A 91 42.84 -11.47 18.49
C ALA A 91 41.91 -10.78 19.51
N LEU A 92 40.75 -11.39 19.79
CA LEU A 92 39.73 -10.89 20.71
C LEU A 92 39.81 -11.48 22.11
N ALA A 93 40.93 -12.13 22.46
CA ALA A 93 41.15 -12.65 23.81
C ALA A 93 41.01 -11.51 24.83
N ASN A 94 40.37 -11.80 25.97
CA ASN A 94 40.06 -10.80 26.97
C ASN A 94 40.32 -11.31 28.39
N ARG A 95 40.50 -10.37 29.32
CA ARG A 95 40.63 -10.61 30.76
C ARG A 95 40.07 -9.42 31.52
N ASP A 96 39.27 -9.68 32.54
CA ASP A 96 38.68 -8.66 33.44
C ASP A 96 37.92 -7.54 32.71
N GLY A 97 37.19 -7.87 31.64
CA GLY A 97 36.41 -6.90 30.87
C GLY A 97 37.20 -6.14 29.79
N LYS A 98 38.50 -6.43 29.62
CA LYS A 98 39.39 -5.73 28.68
C LYS A 98 39.98 -6.69 27.65
N PHE A 99 40.20 -6.21 26.43
CA PHE A 99 40.91 -7.00 25.42
C PHE A 99 42.42 -7.06 25.73
N LEU A 100 43.01 -8.23 25.53
CA LEU A 100 44.46 -8.46 25.74
C LEU A 100 45.32 -7.88 24.60
N HIS A 101 44.73 -7.72 23.41
CA HIS A 101 45.40 -7.26 22.19
C HIS A 101 44.65 -6.09 21.52
N PRO A 102 44.45 -4.95 22.20
CA PRO A 102 43.73 -3.81 21.64
C PRO A 102 44.32 -3.32 20.31
N GLU A 103 45.62 -3.49 20.09
CA GLU A 103 46.31 -3.17 18.83
C GLU A 103 45.84 -4.01 17.63
N LYS A 104 45.36 -5.23 17.86
CA LYS A 104 44.78 -6.08 16.80
C LYS A 104 43.32 -5.75 16.51
N ILE A 105 42.66 -5.02 17.41
CA ILE A 105 41.24 -4.67 17.34
C ILE A 105 41.07 -3.27 16.76
N PHE A 106 41.83 -2.29 17.25
CA PHE A 106 41.71 -0.88 16.87
C PHE A 106 42.75 -0.47 15.82
N GLY A 107 43.73 -1.33 15.55
CA GLY A 107 44.85 -1.05 14.65
C GLY A 107 45.80 0.01 15.20
N PRO A 108 46.66 0.60 14.36
CA PRO A 108 47.62 1.60 14.80
C PRO A 108 46.96 2.97 15.07
N GLY A 109 47.58 3.75 15.95
CA GLY A 109 47.30 5.18 16.14
C GLY A 109 46.23 5.54 17.17
N PHE A 110 45.69 4.57 17.92
CA PHE A 110 44.94 4.88 19.14
C PHE A 110 45.92 5.15 20.28
N ASP A 111 45.53 6.04 21.21
CA ASP A 111 46.27 6.24 22.45
C ASP A 111 45.79 5.22 23.50
N PRO A 112 46.66 4.32 24.00
CA PRO A 112 46.29 3.35 25.04
C PRO A 112 45.75 3.99 26.32
N GLN A 113 46.14 5.24 26.63
CA GLN A 113 45.65 5.96 27.80
C GLN A 113 44.21 6.46 27.64
N LEU A 114 43.74 6.58 26.40
CA LEU A 114 42.37 7.00 26.07
C LEU A 114 41.41 5.83 25.84
N LEU A 115 41.88 4.59 26.01
CA LEU A 115 41.01 3.42 25.95
C LEU A 115 40.02 3.43 27.12
N SER A 116 38.75 3.58 26.78
CA SER A 116 37.68 3.64 27.77
C SER A 116 36.93 2.32 27.85
N ASP A 117 36.66 1.87 29.07
CA ASP A 117 35.73 0.76 29.32
C ASP A 117 34.30 1.28 29.21
N ILE A 118 33.55 0.72 28.26
CA ILE A 118 32.19 1.15 27.95
C ILE A 118 31.14 0.10 28.32
N ARG A 119 31.47 -0.84 29.22
CA ARG A 119 30.52 -1.89 29.67
C ARG A 119 29.19 -1.31 30.15
N PRO A 120 29.13 -0.16 30.85
CA PRO A 120 27.86 0.45 31.26
C PRO A 120 26.89 0.74 30.10
N LEU A 121 27.38 0.96 28.86
CA LEU A 121 26.52 1.18 27.70
C LEU A 121 25.72 -0.08 27.29
N PHE A 122 26.14 -1.26 27.72
CA PHE A 122 25.54 -2.55 27.37
C PHE A 122 24.94 -3.27 28.59
N THR A 123 24.43 -2.50 29.56
CA THR A 123 23.80 -3.04 30.76
C THR A 123 22.69 -4.04 30.41
N GLY A 124 22.70 -5.21 31.06
CA GLY A 124 21.73 -6.30 30.84
C GLY A 124 22.07 -7.28 29.71
N LEU A 125 23.23 -7.14 29.04
CA LEU A 125 23.68 -8.06 27.98
C LEU A 125 24.95 -8.84 28.33
N ASP A 126 25.48 -8.66 29.54
CA ASP A 126 26.67 -9.33 30.10
C ASP A 126 27.87 -9.41 29.13
N PRO A 127 28.44 -8.25 28.73
CA PRO A 127 29.60 -8.26 27.84
C PRO A 127 30.84 -8.86 28.53
N GLU A 128 31.55 -9.73 27.82
CA GLU A 128 32.84 -10.30 28.25
C GLU A 128 33.95 -9.24 28.23
N ALA A 129 33.95 -8.36 27.23
CA ALA A 129 34.86 -7.23 27.14
C ALA A 129 34.30 -6.13 26.26
N THR A 130 34.49 -4.87 26.66
CA THR A 130 34.13 -3.73 25.81
C THR A 130 35.15 -2.61 25.94
N GLN A 131 35.60 -2.06 24.82
CA GLN A 131 36.48 -0.92 24.82
C GLN A 131 36.13 0.04 23.69
N MET A 132 36.32 1.33 23.95
CA MET A 132 36.26 2.41 22.98
C MET A 132 37.64 3.05 22.86
N ALA A 133 38.10 3.20 21.62
CA ALA A 133 39.28 3.95 21.24
C ALA A 133 38.88 5.26 20.56
N VAL A 134 39.56 6.35 20.94
CA VAL A 134 39.45 7.67 20.31
C VAL A 134 40.79 7.97 19.62
N PHE A 135 40.72 8.46 18.38
CA PHE A 135 41.90 8.76 17.57
C PHE A 135 42.13 10.28 17.48
N PRO A 136 43.38 10.74 17.22
CA PRO A 136 43.68 12.16 17.06
C PRO A 136 42.86 12.87 15.95
N SER A 137 42.38 12.11 14.96
CA SER A 137 41.50 12.61 13.89
C SER A 137 40.03 12.76 14.30
N ALA A 138 39.71 12.63 15.59
CA ALA A 138 38.36 12.56 16.14
C ALA A 138 37.51 11.38 15.64
N GLU A 139 38.14 10.40 14.98
CA GLU A 139 37.53 9.11 14.68
C GLU A 139 37.37 8.30 15.99
N THR A 140 36.37 7.43 16.03
CA THR A 140 36.19 6.50 17.17
C THR A 140 36.00 5.07 16.69
N ALA A 141 36.45 4.11 17.50
CA ALA A 141 36.23 2.69 17.27
C ALA A 141 35.82 2.01 18.58
N VAL A 142 34.80 1.18 18.50
CA VAL A 142 34.25 0.39 19.61
C VAL A 142 34.31 -1.07 19.23
N ALA A 143 34.73 -1.89 20.18
CA ALA A 143 34.55 -3.35 20.13
C ALA A 143 33.87 -3.80 21.43
N ALA A 144 32.81 -4.59 21.30
CA ALA A 144 32.08 -5.17 22.41
C ALA A 144 31.85 -6.66 22.14
N ARG A 145 32.48 -7.53 22.95
CA ARG A 145 32.38 -8.98 22.87
C ARG A 145 31.40 -9.49 23.94
N PHE A 146 30.49 -10.36 23.53
CA PHE A 146 29.42 -10.90 24.37
C PHE A 146 29.56 -12.40 24.57
N SER A 147 28.75 -12.97 25.46
CA SER A 147 28.67 -14.42 25.69
C SER A 147 28.06 -15.19 24.52
N SER A 148 27.26 -14.53 23.68
CA SER A 148 26.60 -15.16 22.52
C SER A 148 26.39 -14.19 21.36
N GLU A 149 26.23 -14.73 20.14
CA GLU A 149 25.84 -13.95 18.95
C GLU A 149 24.47 -13.26 19.14
N ALA A 150 23.54 -13.91 19.84
CA ALA A 150 22.23 -13.32 20.15
C ALA A 150 22.37 -12.03 20.97
N ASN A 151 23.27 -12.01 21.96
CA ASN A 151 23.53 -10.81 22.76
C ASN A 151 24.20 -9.71 21.91
N ALA A 152 25.11 -10.06 20.99
CA ALA A 152 25.69 -9.10 20.05
C ALA A 152 24.65 -8.47 19.11
N GLN A 153 23.68 -9.26 18.62
CA GLN A 153 22.56 -8.78 17.82
C GLN A 153 21.63 -7.84 18.61
N GLN A 154 21.36 -8.18 19.87
CA GLN A 154 20.61 -7.32 20.77
C GLN A 154 21.38 -6.02 21.08
N ALA A 155 22.70 -6.09 21.27
CA ALA A 155 23.56 -4.93 21.49
C ALA A 155 23.54 -3.97 20.28
N LEU A 156 23.59 -4.51 19.05
CA LEU A 156 23.43 -3.72 17.82
C LEU A 156 22.06 -3.01 17.80
N ALA A 157 21.00 -3.69 18.22
CA ALA A 157 19.66 -3.10 18.35
C ALA A 157 19.65 -1.91 19.32
N ASN A 158 20.19 -2.13 20.52
CA ASN A 158 20.19 -1.16 21.60
C ASN A 158 21.06 0.05 21.24
N TYR A 159 22.24 -0.19 20.67
CA TYR A 159 23.12 0.88 20.19
C TYR A 159 22.46 1.71 19.08
N GLY A 160 21.83 1.05 18.10
CA GLY A 160 21.10 1.73 17.04
C GLY A 160 19.98 2.62 17.58
N ALA A 161 19.18 2.11 18.52
CA ALA A 161 18.11 2.87 19.17
C ALA A 161 18.65 4.06 19.97
N MET A 162 19.70 3.86 20.77
CA MET A 162 20.36 4.91 21.56
C MET A 162 20.88 6.05 20.67
N MET A 163 21.38 5.72 19.48
CA MET A 163 21.99 6.69 18.57
C MET A 163 21.02 7.23 17.51
N GLY A 164 19.73 6.87 17.57
CA GLY A 164 18.72 7.32 16.59
C GLY A 164 18.93 6.76 15.18
N ILE A 165 19.61 5.61 15.05
CA ILE A 165 19.92 4.97 13.77
C ILE A 165 18.78 4.01 13.40
N ALA A 166 18.00 4.35 12.37
CA ALA A 166 17.08 3.40 11.75
C ALA A 166 17.91 2.26 11.13
N ARG A 167 17.58 0.99 11.41
CA ARG A 167 18.31 -0.18 10.90
C ARG A 167 18.34 -0.18 9.36
N PRO A 168 19.45 0.18 8.71
CA PRO A 168 19.53 0.16 7.25
C PRO A 168 19.65 -1.30 6.78
N GLN A 169 19.49 -1.54 5.47
CA GLN A 169 19.87 -2.84 4.92
C GLN A 169 21.39 -3.04 5.08
N PRO A 170 21.84 -4.24 5.50
CA PRO A 170 23.27 -4.52 5.59
C PRO A 170 23.91 -4.51 4.20
N ALA A 171 25.12 -3.96 4.13
CA ALA A 171 25.99 -4.00 2.96
C ALA A 171 26.45 -5.44 2.67
N ALA A 172 27.14 -5.65 1.54
CA ALA A 172 27.56 -6.99 1.11
C ALA A 172 28.49 -7.71 2.10
N ASP A 173 29.19 -6.96 2.96
CA ASP A 173 30.06 -7.46 4.02
C ASP A 173 29.32 -7.67 5.36
N GLY A 174 28.01 -7.48 5.40
CA GLY A 174 27.18 -7.54 6.60
C GLY A 174 27.21 -6.28 7.47
N SER A 175 27.92 -5.21 7.06
CA SER A 175 27.98 -3.97 7.82
C SER A 175 26.76 -3.08 7.62
N TYR A 176 26.42 -2.28 8.62
CA TYR A 176 25.36 -1.28 8.58
C TYR A 176 26.01 0.10 8.61
N THR A 177 25.79 0.94 7.60
CA THR A 177 26.31 2.32 7.59
C THR A 177 25.16 3.31 7.69
N ALA A 178 25.24 4.28 8.59
CA ALA A 178 24.24 5.30 8.80
C ALA A 178 24.86 6.69 9.02
N PRO A 179 24.22 7.78 8.56
CA PRO A 179 24.63 9.13 8.91
C PRO A 179 24.17 9.50 10.33
N ARG A 180 24.96 10.34 11.01
CA ARG A 180 24.59 11.09 12.23
C ARG A 180 24.71 12.59 11.94
N ALA A 181 24.34 13.42 12.92
CA ALA A 181 24.36 14.88 12.76
C ALA A 181 25.75 15.46 12.43
N SER A 182 26.83 14.88 12.97
CA SER A 182 28.20 15.39 12.81
C SER A 182 29.15 14.47 12.05
N ASP A 183 28.78 13.19 11.87
CA ASP A 183 29.65 12.19 11.25
C ASP A 183 28.84 11.00 10.69
N ARG A 184 29.53 9.91 10.35
CA ARG A 184 28.95 8.66 9.87
C ARG A 184 29.38 7.53 10.79
N VAL A 185 28.53 6.53 10.94
CA VAL A 185 28.78 5.36 11.77
C VAL A 185 28.58 4.09 10.98
N ARG A 186 29.50 3.13 11.16
CA ARG A 186 29.42 1.79 10.59
C ARG A 186 29.42 0.76 11.70
N LEU A 187 28.49 -0.18 11.66
CA LEU A 187 28.32 -1.26 12.63
C LEU A 187 28.50 -2.61 11.95
N LEU A 188 29.20 -3.54 12.59
CA LEU A 188 29.41 -4.89 12.07
C LEU A 188 29.34 -5.90 13.21
N ILE A 189 28.63 -7.00 13.01
CA ILE A 189 28.69 -8.15 13.92
C ILE A 189 29.58 -9.20 13.29
N ALA A 190 30.62 -9.60 14.03
CA ALA A 190 31.45 -10.76 13.71
C ALA A 190 31.31 -11.78 14.84
N GLY A 191 30.66 -12.92 14.60
CA GLY A 191 30.36 -13.90 15.63
C GLY A 191 29.63 -13.28 16.84
N LYS A 192 30.27 -13.28 18.01
CA LYS A 192 29.73 -12.72 19.27
C LYS A 192 30.28 -11.31 19.59
N THR A 193 30.89 -10.65 18.61
CA THR A 193 31.51 -9.33 18.79
C THR A 193 30.84 -8.28 17.90
N LEU A 194 30.40 -7.17 18.51
CA LEU A 194 29.94 -5.97 17.83
C LEU A 194 31.10 -4.99 17.66
N PHE A 195 31.32 -4.56 16.42
CA PHE A 195 32.21 -3.46 16.08
C PHE A 195 31.40 -2.24 15.69
N VAL A 196 31.84 -1.06 16.14
CA VAL A 196 31.28 0.22 15.70
C VAL A 196 32.42 1.18 15.38
N TRP A 197 32.42 1.76 14.19
CA TRP A 197 33.38 2.79 13.78
C TRP A 197 32.63 4.08 13.48
N SER A 198 33.17 5.23 13.89
CA SER A 198 32.65 6.53 13.50
C SER A 198 33.72 7.42 12.89
N ALA A 199 33.37 8.11 11.80
CA ALA A 199 34.26 9.03 11.11
C ALA A 199 33.48 10.03 10.25
N ALA A 200 34.12 11.17 9.91
CA ALA A 200 33.50 12.21 9.09
C ALA A 200 33.23 11.77 7.63
N THR A 201 33.98 10.80 7.10
CA THR A 201 33.89 10.34 5.70
C THR A 201 33.83 8.82 5.60
N ASP A 202 33.25 8.32 4.51
CA ASP A 202 33.23 6.87 4.23
C ASP A 202 34.65 6.30 4.06
N SER A 203 35.57 7.05 3.45
CA SER A 203 36.97 6.63 3.32
C SER A 203 37.69 6.48 4.66
N ALA A 204 37.36 7.30 5.66
CA ALA A 204 37.89 7.15 7.01
C ALA A 204 37.27 5.95 7.73
N LEU A 205 35.96 5.69 7.54
CA LEU A 205 35.32 4.47 8.03
C LEU A 205 35.95 3.20 7.44
N ASP A 206 36.19 3.18 6.13
CA ASP A 206 36.83 2.04 5.45
C ASP A 206 38.21 1.75 6.03
N ARG A 207 39.04 2.79 6.23
CA ARG A 207 40.36 2.65 6.87
C ARG A 207 40.26 2.10 8.29
N ARG A 208 39.29 2.58 9.10
CA ARG A 208 39.10 2.09 10.48
C ARG A 208 38.63 0.64 10.51
N GLN A 209 37.68 0.28 9.67
CA GLN A 209 37.24 -1.12 9.54
C GLN A 209 38.40 -2.03 9.09
N GLN A 210 39.20 -1.59 8.11
CA GLN A 210 40.37 -2.35 7.65
C GLN A 210 41.44 -2.50 8.74
N ALA A 211 41.63 -1.47 9.57
CA ALA A 211 42.54 -1.53 10.72
C ALA A 211 42.11 -2.58 11.76
N SER A 212 40.81 -2.90 11.82
CA SER A 212 40.23 -3.97 12.66
C SER A 212 40.21 -5.34 12.00
N ALA A 213 40.69 -5.51 10.76
CA ALA A 213 40.56 -6.76 9.99
C ALA A 213 41.36 -7.94 10.57
N ALA A 214 42.27 -7.73 11.53
CA ALA A 214 42.90 -8.83 12.25
C ALA A 214 41.94 -9.49 13.27
N ALA A 215 40.90 -8.76 13.72
CA ALA A 215 39.94 -9.22 14.71
C ALA A 215 38.77 -10.03 14.12
N PHE A 216 38.60 -10.04 12.80
CA PHE A 216 37.58 -10.83 12.12
C PHE A 216 38.02 -11.21 10.71
N HIS A 217 37.46 -12.29 10.17
CA HIS A 217 37.72 -12.71 8.80
C HIS A 217 36.41 -12.77 8.03
N SER A 218 36.40 -12.13 6.86
CA SER A 218 35.30 -12.23 5.91
C SER A 218 35.38 -13.60 5.26
N THR A 219 34.50 -14.52 5.63
CA THR A 219 34.31 -15.72 4.81
C THR A 219 33.65 -15.28 3.52
N THR A 220 34.37 -15.36 2.40
CA THR A 220 33.75 -15.40 1.07
C THR A 220 32.89 -16.66 1.03
N ALA A 221 31.68 -16.54 1.55
CA ALA A 221 30.70 -17.60 1.51
C ALA A 221 30.34 -17.80 0.04
N THR A 222 31.04 -18.73 -0.62
CA THR A 222 30.60 -19.32 -1.87
C THR A 222 29.43 -20.23 -1.51
N THR A 223 28.33 -19.66 -1.03
CA THR A 223 27.12 -20.43 -0.83
C THR A 223 26.70 -20.91 -2.21
N ALA A 224 26.81 -22.21 -2.43
CA ALA A 224 26.24 -22.85 -3.61
C ALA A 224 24.76 -22.45 -3.63
N ARG A 225 24.40 -21.52 -4.52
CA ARG A 225 23.02 -21.06 -4.65
C ARG A 225 22.17 -22.30 -4.91
N ASP A 226 21.15 -22.54 -4.07
CA ASP A 226 20.22 -23.64 -4.31
C ASP A 226 19.69 -23.51 -5.74
N PRO A 227 19.97 -24.48 -6.64
CA PRO A 227 19.62 -24.37 -8.04
C PRO A 227 18.12 -24.19 -8.25
N ARG A 228 17.29 -24.64 -7.29
CA ARG A 228 15.83 -24.47 -7.29
C ARG A 228 15.43 -23.00 -7.24
N VAL A 229 16.22 -22.12 -6.61
CA VAL A 229 15.92 -20.67 -6.55
C VAL A 229 15.86 -20.09 -7.96
N SER A 230 16.77 -20.49 -8.86
CA SER A 230 16.77 -20.02 -10.25
C SER A 230 15.52 -20.45 -11.01
N VAL A 231 15.06 -21.70 -10.80
CA VAL A 231 13.87 -22.25 -11.42
C VAL A 231 12.62 -21.52 -10.95
N TRP A 232 12.49 -21.31 -9.65
CA TRP A 232 11.37 -20.57 -9.07
C TRP A 232 11.35 -19.11 -9.52
N ARG A 233 12.50 -18.42 -9.56
CA ARG A 233 12.60 -17.05 -10.10
C ARG A 233 12.06 -16.95 -11.53
N LYS A 234 12.43 -17.90 -12.41
CA LYS A 234 11.90 -17.95 -13.79
C LYS A 234 10.39 -18.17 -13.80
N ARG A 235 9.88 -19.07 -12.95
CA ARG A 235 8.42 -19.31 -12.83
C ARG A 235 7.68 -18.06 -12.37
N PHE A 236 8.17 -17.31 -11.38
CA PHE A 236 7.55 -16.05 -10.97
C PHE A 236 7.64 -14.97 -12.03
N ALA A 237 8.77 -14.86 -12.74
CA ALA A 237 8.93 -13.89 -13.83
C ALA A 237 7.88 -14.10 -14.94
N ILE A 238 7.39 -15.34 -15.14
CA ILE A 238 6.33 -15.65 -16.10
C ILE A 238 4.92 -15.57 -15.46
N ALA A 239 4.74 -16.14 -14.26
CA ALA A 239 3.44 -16.22 -13.61
C ALA A 239 2.90 -14.85 -13.18
N THR A 240 3.76 -13.96 -12.68
CA THR A 240 3.36 -12.62 -12.23
C THR A 240 2.72 -11.78 -13.35
N PRO A 241 3.34 -11.59 -14.53
CA PRO A 241 2.69 -10.82 -15.60
C PRO A 241 1.40 -11.48 -16.09
N LEU A 242 1.33 -12.82 -16.17
CA LEU A 242 0.08 -13.51 -16.52
C LEU A 242 -1.02 -13.24 -15.50
N LEU A 243 -0.68 -13.23 -14.20
CA LEU A 243 -1.63 -12.93 -13.14
C LEU A 243 -2.10 -11.47 -13.17
N VAL A 244 -1.19 -10.53 -13.44
CA VAL A 244 -1.52 -9.12 -13.63
C VAL A 244 -2.46 -8.95 -14.83
N LEU A 245 -2.19 -9.62 -15.95
CA LEU A 245 -3.07 -9.61 -17.13
C LEU A 245 -4.43 -10.22 -16.82
N ALA A 246 -4.50 -11.33 -16.10
CA ALA A 246 -5.75 -11.96 -15.69
C ALA A 246 -6.55 -11.04 -14.74
N ALA A 247 -5.88 -10.42 -13.77
CA ALA A 247 -6.49 -9.47 -12.84
C ALA A 247 -7.00 -8.23 -13.57
N ALA A 248 -6.22 -7.67 -14.50
CA ALA A 248 -6.63 -6.54 -15.33
C ALA A 248 -7.85 -6.92 -16.18
N PHE A 249 -7.77 -8.02 -16.93
CA PHE A 249 -8.87 -8.51 -17.76
C PHE A 249 -10.15 -8.73 -16.94
N TRP A 250 -10.05 -9.40 -15.80
CA TRP A 250 -11.19 -9.59 -14.89
C TRP A 250 -11.68 -8.26 -14.31
N PHE A 251 -10.80 -7.31 -14.00
CA PHE A 251 -11.19 -6.00 -13.51
C PHE A 251 -12.07 -5.28 -14.54
N PHE A 252 -11.64 -5.17 -15.80
CA PHE A 252 -12.42 -4.51 -16.84
C PHE A 252 -13.72 -5.27 -17.15
N LYS A 253 -13.61 -6.55 -17.49
CA LYS A 253 -14.76 -7.35 -17.93
C LYS A 253 -15.72 -7.67 -16.79
N GLY A 254 -15.18 -8.08 -15.66
CA GLY A 254 -15.94 -8.44 -14.47
C GLY A 254 -16.65 -7.24 -13.85
N SER A 255 -16.05 -6.04 -13.85
CA SER A 255 -16.72 -4.85 -13.32
C SER A 255 -17.89 -4.41 -14.19
N THR A 256 -17.72 -4.38 -15.52
CA THR A 256 -18.81 -4.13 -16.47
C THR A 256 -19.91 -5.17 -16.35
N TRP A 257 -19.57 -6.46 -16.30
CA TRP A 257 -20.54 -7.54 -16.08
C TRP A 257 -21.32 -7.36 -14.78
N ALA A 258 -20.63 -7.04 -13.69
CA ALA A 258 -21.24 -6.87 -12.38
C ALA A 258 -22.19 -5.67 -12.31
N ALA A 259 -21.91 -4.62 -13.08
CA ALA A 259 -22.72 -3.41 -13.12
C ALA A 259 -23.81 -3.43 -14.22
N THR A 260 -23.84 -4.47 -15.06
CA THR A 260 -24.82 -4.60 -16.14
C THR A 260 -26.19 -4.96 -15.58
N ILE A 261 -27.22 -4.22 -15.98
CA ILE A 261 -28.61 -4.45 -15.61
C ILE A 261 -29.38 -4.83 -16.87
N ALA A 262 -30.00 -6.01 -16.82
CA ALA A 262 -30.81 -6.54 -17.92
C ALA A 262 -32.10 -5.71 -18.10
N PRO A 263 -32.68 -5.70 -19.32
CA PRO A 263 -33.99 -5.10 -19.52
C PRO A 263 -35.05 -5.77 -18.65
N VAL A 264 -36.05 -5.00 -18.23
CA VAL A 264 -37.24 -5.56 -17.58
C VAL A 264 -38.02 -6.25 -18.69
N ALA A 265 -38.21 -7.56 -18.55
CA ALA A 265 -38.97 -8.36 -19.51
C ALA A 265 -40.45 -8.01 -19.40
N GLU A 266 -40.87 -6.95 -20.07
CA GLU A 266 -42.27 -6.70 -20.39
C GLU A 266 -42.55 -7.27 -21.79
N ASN A 267 -43.74 -7.81 -22.02
CA ASN A 267 -44.19 -8.38 -23.30
C ASN A 267 -44.28 -7.34 -24.45
N SER A 268 -43.66 -6.17 -24.29
CA SER A 268 -43.60 -5.08 -25.25
C SER A 268 -42.35 -5.19 -26.13
N LEU A 269 -42.48 -4.80 -27.40
CA LEU A 269 -41.32 -4.67 -28.28
C LEU A 269 -40.37 -3.61 -27.72
N PRO A 270 -39.04 -3.84 -27.72
CA PRO A 270 -38.08 -2.84 -27.28
C PRO A 270 -38.26 -1.53 -28.05
N ALA A 271 -38.23 -0.41 -27.33
CA ALA A 271 -38.32 0.91 -27.94
C ALA A 271 -37.15 1.15 -28.89
N SER A 272 -37.38 1.90 -29.96
CA SER A 272 -36.31 2.39 -30.85
C SER A 272 -35.33 3.31 -30.11
N ALA A 273 -34.10 3.46 -30.62
CA ALA A 273 -33.11 4.38 -30.06
C ALA A 273 -33.64 5.81 -29.99
N SER A 274 -34.39 6.26 -30.99
CA SER A 274 -35.01 7.58 -31.01
C SER A 274 -36.02 7.76 -29.89
N GLU A 275 -36.86 6.75 -29.63
CA GLU A 275 -37.84 6.78 -28.54
C GLU A 275 -37.15 6.75 -27.18
N LEU A 276 -36.16 5.87 -26.99
CA LEU A 276 -35.38 5.83 -25.73
C LEU A 276 -34.67 7.17 -25.50
N ARG A 277 -34.04 7.75 -26.53
CA ARG A 277 -33.40 9.07 -26.42
C ARG A 277 -34.37 10.16 -26.02
N ALA A 278 -35.56 10.19 -26.63
CA ALA A 278 -36.60 11.15 -26.26
C ALA A 278 -37.05 10.98 -24.80
N ARG A 279 -37.23 9.74 -24.34
CA ARG A 279 -37.54 9.43 -22.93
C ARG A 279 -36.44 9.90 -21.98
N LEU A 280 -35.17 9.65 -22.32
CA LEU A 280 -34.04 10.08 -21.50
C LEU A 280 -33.94 11.60 -21.40
N LEU A 281 -34.13 12.33 -22.50
CA LEU A 281 -34.11 13.81 -22.49
C LEU A 281 -35.28 14.40 -21.68
N ALA A 282 -36.44 13.74 -21.66
CA ALA A 282 -37.59 14.19 -20.89
C ALA A 282 -37.41 14.09 -19.35
N ILE A 283 -36.37 13.37 -18.87
CA ILE A 283 -36.06 13.21 -17.44
C ILE A 283 -35.65 14.53 -16.78
N GLU A 284 -35.20 15.53 -17.54
CA GLU A 284 -34.87 16.86 -17.02
C GLU A 284 -36.03 17.51 -16.23
N ASN A 285 -37.27 17.12 -16.51
CA ASN A 285 -38.45 17.63 -15.79
C ASN A 285 -38.64 17.06 -14.38
N LEU A 286 -37.80 16.11 -13.94
CA LEU A 286 -37.81 15.65 -12.57
C LEU A 286 -37.20 16.74 -11.68
N LYS A 287 -37.74 16.95 -10.47
CA LYS A 287 -37.24 17.90 -9.46
C LYS A 287 -35.87 17.52 -8.87
N GLN A 288 -34.98 16.94 -9.68
CA GLN A 288 -33.64 16.51 -9.32
C GLN A 288 -32.61 17.48 -9.95
N PRO A 289 -31.46 17.70 -9.31
CA PRO A 289 -30.40 18.58 -9.81
C PRO A 289 -29.57 17.92 -10.93
N ILE A 290 -30.25 17.43 -11.97
CA ILE A 290 -29.64 16.83 -13.16
C ILE A 290 -30.01 17.64 -14.39
N THR A 291 -29.05 17.86 -15.27
CA THR A 291 -29.26 18.41 -16.60
C THR A 291 -29.05 17.28 -17.59
N VAL A 292 -30.03 17.05 -18.48
CA VAL A 292 -29.93 16.02 -19.52
C VAL A 292 -29.94 16.70 -20.88
N THR A 293 -28.83 16.63 -21.60
CA THR A 293 -28.69 17.26 -22.92
C THR A 293 -28.39 16.24 -24.00
N ALA A 294 -28.70 16.59 -25.24
CA ALA A 294 -28.18 15.87 -26.40
C ALA A 294 -26.64 15.93 -26.42
N GLY A 295 -26.00 14.84 -26.82
CA GLY A 295 -24.57 14.80 -27.09
C GLY A 295 -24.22 15.29 -28.49
N ALA A 296 -22.94 15.15 -28.86
CA ALA A 296 -22.43 15.58 -30.15
C ALA A 296 -22.98 14.76 -31.33
N THR A 297 -23.39 13.51 -31.07
CA THR A 297 -23.93 12.59 -32.07
C THR A 297 -25.38 12.22 -31.73
N PRO A 298 -26.20 11.78 -32.71
CA PRO A 298 -27.60 11.42 -32.47
C PRO A 298 -27.80 10.28 -31.47
N ASP A 299 -26.80 9.40 -31.32
CA ASP A 299 -26.76 8.27 -30.39
C ASP A 299 -26.18 8.62 -29.01
N GLU A 300 -25.87 9.90 -28.75
CA GLU A 300 -25.28 10.33 -27.49
C GLU A 300 -26.24 11.20 -26.66
N VAL A 301 -26.32 10.89 -25.36
CA VAL A 301 -27.02 11.70 -24.34
C VAL A 301 -26.04 11.98 -23.21
N ILE A 302 -25.99 13.23 -22.76
CA ILE A 302 -25.12 13.67 -21.67
C ILE A 302 -25.99 13.99 -20.46
N VAL A 303 -25.74 13.30 -19.34
CA VAL A 303 -26.36 13.63 -18.06
C VAL A 303 -25.29 14.28 -17.19
N THR A 304 -25.52 15.52 -16.79
CA THR A 304 -24.62 16.21 -15.86
C THR A 304 -25.37 16.48 -14.58
N TRP A 305 -24.84 15.96 -13.48
CA TRP A 305 -25.22 16.39 -12.15
C TRP A 305 -24.21 17.42 -11.67
N ARG A 306 -24.73 18.60 -11.38
CA ARG A 306 -24.03 19.64 -10.66
C ARG A 306 -24.70 19.70 -9.29
N ALA A 307 -23.91 19.62 -8.22
CA ALA A 307 -24.38 20.20 -6.97
C ALA A 307 -24.58 21.70 -7.26
N ASP A 308 -25.82 22.13 -7.48
CA ASP A 308 -26.10 23.45 -8.05
C ASP A 308 -25.93 24.57 -7.01
N ALA A 309 -25.52 25.73 -7.51
CA ALA A 309 -25.10 26.93 -6.82
C ALA A 309 -26.17 27.56 -5.90
N ALA A 310 -27.46 27.28 -6.12
CA ALA A 310 -28.54 27.74 -5.23
C ALA A 310 -28.47 27.09 -3.83
N TRP A 311 -27.80 25.95 -3.70
CA TRP A 311 -27.60 25.22 -2.44
C TRP A 311 -26.20 25.49 -1.83
N LEU A 312 -25.39 26.30 -2.51
CA LEU A 312 -23.94 26.37 -2.41
C LEU A 312 -23.46 27.78 -2.02
N THR A 313 -24.34 28.70 -1.65
CA THR A 313 -23.99 30.08 -1.28
C THR A 313 -22.91 30.14 -0.19
N HIS A 314 -22.86 29.14 0.70
CA HIS A 314 -21.78 28.98 1.69
C HIS A 314 -20.63 28.07 1.24
N ALA A 315 -20.86 27.08 0.37
CA ALA A 315 -19.79 26.23 -0.16
C ALA A 315 -18.99 26.91 -1.30
N GLN A 316 -19.51 27.98 -1.91
CA GLN A 316 -18.74 28.87 -2.79
C GLN A 316 -17.63 29.62 -2.03
N ALA A 317 -17.86 29.95 -0.75
CA ALA A 317 -16.84 30.54 0.12
C ALA A 317 -15.70 29.56 0.45
N SER A 318 -15.93 28.25 0.30
CA SER A 318 -14.92 27.17 0.43
C SER A 318 -14.61 26.48 -0.91
N GLY A 319 -15.05 27.05 -2.03
CA GLY A 319 -14.60 26.66 -3.35
C GLY A 319 -14.98 25.30 -3.90
N LEU A 320 -15.80 24.52 -3.19
CA LEU A 320 -16.09 23.12 -3.52
C LEU A 320 -16.96 23.02 -4.78
N LYS A 321 -16.37 22.60 -5.90
CA LYS A 321 -17.08 22.29 -7.14
C LYS A 321 -16.97 20.81 -7.45
N ARG A 322 -18.10 20.11 -7.38
CA ARG A 322 -18.19 18.71 -7.78
C ARG A 322 -19.14 18.56 -8.94
N THR A 323 -18.74 17.76 -9.91
CA THR A 323 -19.55 17.45 -11.09
C THR A 323 -19.46 15.97 -11.35
N HIS A 324 -20.63 15.35 -11.56
CA HIS A 324 -20.72 13.98 -11.99
C HIS A 324 -21.40 13.96 -13.36
N LYS A 325 -20.69 13.45 -14.37
CA LYS A 325 -21.14 13.42 -15.76
C LYS A 325 -21.23 11.99 -16.22
N LEU A 326 -22.39 11.61 -16.74
CA LEU A 326 -22.63 10.38 -17.46
C LEU A 326 -22.70 10.69 -18.95
N VAL A 327 -21.97 9.93 -19.76
CA VAL A 327 -22.09 9.96 -21.22
C VAL A 327 -22.71 8.65 -21.65
N LEU A 328 -23.96 8.72 -22.11
CA LEU A 328 -24.77 7.60 -22.53
C LEU A 328 -24.68 7.45 -24.04
N HIS A 329 -24.40 6.22 -24.51
CA HIS A 329 -24.26 5.87 -25.92
C HIS A 329 -25.29 4.79 -26.25
N LEU A 330 -26.22 5.11 -27.16
CA LEU A 330 -27.27 4.20 -27.60
C LEU A 330 -26.76 3.31 -28.74
N ASP A 331 -26.78 1.99 -28.55
CA ASP A 331 -26.53 1.03 -29.63
C ASP A 331 -27.79 0.21 -29.92
N GLU A 332 -28.49 0.63 -30.97
CA GLU A 332 -29.74 0.01 -31.46
C GLU A 332 -29.56 -1.47 -31.79
N SER A 333 -28.42 -1.83 -32.39
CA SER A 333 -28.18 -3.20 -32.89
C SER A 333 -28.11 -4.23 -31.75
N SER A 334 -27.55 -3.83 -30.61
CA SER A 334 -27.42 -4.67 -29.41
C SER A 334 -28.40 -4.31 -28.30
N ARG A 335 -29.32 -3.36 -28.54
CA ARG A 335 -30.26 -2.82 -27.54
C ARG A 335 -29.58 -2.51 -26.21
N THR A 336 -28.40 -1.90 -26.29
CA THR A 336 -27.54 -1.65 -25.12
C THR A 336 -27.25 -0.16 -25.00
N LEU A 337 -27.58 0.41 -23.84
CA LEU A 337 -27.16 1.75 -23.45
C LEU A 337 -25.84 1.64 -22.71
N ARG A 338 -24.76 2.10 -23.35
CA ARG A 338 -23.42 2.12 -22.77
C ARG A 338 -23.20 3.40 -21.97
N VAL A 339 -22.74 3.27 -20.74
CA VAL A 339 -22.63 4.40 -19.80
C VAL A 339 -21.17 4.59 -19.40
N ARG A 340 -20.62 5.77 -19.69
CA ARG A 340 -19.30 6.19 -19.17
C ARG A 340 -19.48 7.23 -18.09
N GLU A 341 -18.78 7.07 -16.98
CA GLU A 341 -18.89 7.95 -15.82
C GLU A 341 -17.60 8.77 -15.64
N TYR A 342 -17.79 10.07 -15.43
CA TYR A 342 -16.74 11.04 -15.19
C TYR A 342 -17.08 11.81 -13.92
N MET A 343 -16.15 11.83 -12.98
CA MET A 343 -16.27 12.63 -11.75
C MET A 343 -15.15 13.66 -11.74
N SER A 344 -15.48 14.90 -11.43
CA SER A 344 -14.48 15.93 -11.14
C SER A 344 -14.81 16.62 -9.82
N ALA A 345 -13.81 16.80 -8.97
CA ALA A 345 -13.87 17.61 -7.78
C ALA A 345 -12.77 18.69 -7.85
N LEU A 346 -13.13 19.92 -7.56
CA LEU A 346 -12.22 21.04 -7.36
C LEU A 346 -12.50 21.58 -5.97
N ASP A 347 -11.50 21.49 -5.11
CA ASP A 347 -11.56 21.96 -3.73
C ASP A 347 -10.52 23.08 -3.63
N TRP A 348 -10.91 24.27 -3.17
CA TRP A 348 -9.93 25.32 -2.89
C TRP A 348 -10.18 25.97 -1.54
N SER A 349 -9.11 26.27 -0.81
CA SER A 349 -9.18 26.94 0.48
C SER A 349 -8.22 28.13 0.49
N ALA A 350 -8.67 29.26 1.03
CA ALA A 350 -7.83 30.41 1.32
C ALA A 350 -7.84 30.66 2.84
N ALA A 351 -6.69 30.46 3.46
CA ALA A 351 -6.37 30.90 4.81
C ALA A 351 -5.40 32.09 4.73
N PRO A 352 -5.31 32.96 5.76
CA PRO A 352 -4.44 34.14 5.76
C PRO A 352 -2.97 33.85 5.44
N ASP A 353 -2.50 32.63 5.72
CA ASP A 353 -1.13 32.16 5.47
C ASP A 353 -1.01 31.13 4.32
N ARG A 354 -2.13 30.58 3.81
CA ARG A 354 -2.11 29.45 2.86
C ARG A 354 -3.29 29.45 1.89
N ALA A 355 -2.99 29.43 0.60
CA ALA A 355 -3.94 29.03 -0.45
C ALA A 355 -3.64 27.59 -0.88
N ALA A 356 -4.66 26.73 -0.94
CA ALA A 356 -4.56 25.38 -1.49
C ALA A 356 -5.63 25.20 -2.54
N VAL A 357 -5.25 24.64 -3.69
CA VAL A 357 -6.17 24.21 -4.75
C VAL A 357 -5.89 22.74 -5.00
N GLN A 358 -6.92 21.92 -4.89
CA GLN A 358 -6.85 20.49 -5.15
C GLN A 358 -7.88 20.12 -6.20
N TRP A 359 -7.42 19.52 -7.29
CA TRP A 359 -8.28 19.03 -8.35
C TRP A 359 -8.12 17.53 -8.51
N HIS A 360 -9.25 16.82 -8.57
CA HIS A 360 -9.30 15.39 -8.79
C HIS A 360 -10.29 15.06 -9.89
N MET A 361 -9.84 14.27 -10.86
CA MET A 361 -10.70 13.67 -11.88
C MET A 361 -10.65 12.16 -11.74
N LYS A 362 -11.82 11.52 -11.75
CA LYS A 362 -11.97 10.07 -11.75
C LYS A 362 -12.80 9.64 -12.94
N THR A 363 -12.41 8.52 -13.53
CA THR A 363 -13.19 7.83 -14.55
C THR A 363 -13.31 6.38 -14.14
N GLY A 364 -14.47 5.76 -14.34
CA GLY A 364 -14.65 4.36 -14.06
C GLY A 364 -16.08 3.97 -13.70
N ILE A 365 -16.25 2.73 -13.24
CA ILE A 365 -17.56 2.20 -12.84
C ILE A 365 -17.68 2.34 -11.33
N VAL A 366 -18.58 3.20 -10.88
CA VAL A 366 -18.88 3.37 -9.45
C VAL A 366 -20.13 2.56 -9.12
N PHE A 367 -19.94 1.43 -8.43
CA PHE A 367 -21.03 0.55 -8.00
C PHE A 367 -21.94 1.21 -6.98
N PHE A 368 -21.35 1.87 -5.99
CA PHE A 368 -22.06 2.50 -4.90
C PHE A 368 -21.24 3.66 -4.38
N GLU A 369 -21.92 4.77 -4.11
CA GLU A 369 -21.33 5.90 -3.43
C GLU A 369 -22.42 6.61 -2.64
N GLN A 370 -22.20 6.69 -1.33
CA GLN A 370 -22.98 7.48 -0.42
C GLN A 370 -22.02 8.40 0.33
N ARG A 371 -22.27 9.70 0.32
CA ARG A 371 -21.49 10.67 1.09
C ARG A 371 -22.42 11.47 1.98
N HIS A 372 -22.10 11.51 3.27
CA HIS A 372 -22.75 12.42 4.20
C HIS A 372 -21.80 13.57 4.48
N GLU A 373 -22.19 14.78 4.11
CA GLU A 373 -21.41 15.98 4.35
C GLU A 373 -22.16 16.91 5.29
N ARG A 374 -21.46 17.38 6.32
CA ARG A 374 -21.95 18.37 7.27
C ARG A 374 -21.01 19.55 7.20
N VAL A 375 -21.53 20.70 6.80
CA VAL A 375 -20.77 21.95 6.72
C VAL A 375 -21.18 22.82 7.91
N PHE A 376 -20.20 23.18 8.73
CA PHE A 376 -20.36 24.14 9.80
C PHE A 376 -19.89 25.50 9.29
N GLY A 377 -20.79 26.49 9.29
CA GLY A 377 -20.46 27.87 8.98
C GLY A 377 -20.32 28.66 10.27
N LEU A 378 -19.40 29.61 10.28
CA LEU A 378 -19.35 30.64 11.32
C LEU A 378 -20.41 31.68 10.99
N GLN A 379 -21.48 31.71 11.77
CA GLN A 379 -22.48 32.77 11.68
C GLN A 379 -22.26 33.76 12.83
N LEU A 380 -22.35 35.06 12.53
CA LEU A 380 -22.30 36.10 13.56
C LEU A 380 -23.67 36.17 14.22
N ASP A 381 -23.75 35.88 15.51
CA ASP A 381 -24.99 36.02 16.26
C ASP A 381 -25.32 37.52 16.39
N PRO A 382 -26.43 38.00 15.79
CA PRO A 382 -26.75 39.43 15.78
C PRO A 382 -27.07 40.00 17.16
N ALA A 383 -27.43 39.16 18.14
CA ALA A 383 -27.71 39.59 19.51
C ALA A 383 -26.44 39.69 20.37
N THR A 384 -25.42 38.88 20.09
CA THR A 384 -24.20 38.81 20.93
C THR A 384 -22.93 39.30 20.23
N GLY A 385 -22.97 39.51 18.91
CA GLY A 385 -21.81 39.87 18.09
C GLY A 385 -20.72 38.80 18.04
N ARG A 386 -20.99 37.59 18.55
CA ARG A 386 -20.02 36.48 18.63
C ARG A 386 -20.23 35.52 17.47
N PHE A 387 -19.14 34.95 16.97
CA PHE A 387 -19.22 33.85 16.02
C PHE A 387 -19.73 32.59 16.73
N LYS A 388 -20.85 32.05 16.26
CA LYS A 388 -21.33 30.72 16.65
C LYS A 388 -21.08 29.73 15.52
N PRO A 389 -20.44 28.59 15.79
CA PRO A 389 -20.38 27.50 14.84
C PRO A 389 -21.76 26.83 14.80
N GLU A 390 -22.57 27.18 13.81
CA GLU A 390 -23.84 26.50 13.57
C GLU A 390 -23.70 25.51 12.42
N LEU A 391 -24.42 24.39 12.53
CA LEU A 391 -24.55 23.44 11.42
C LEU A 391 -25.30 24.17 10.30
N SER A 392 -24.54 24.73 9.37
CA SER A 392 -25.12 25.46 8.24
C SER A 392 -25.80 24.49 7.28
N TYR A 393 -25.28 23.26 7.16
CA TYR A 393 -25.85 22.30 6.21
C TYR A 393 -25.48 20.84 6.50
N ALA A 394 -26.43 19.93 6.26
CA ALA A 394 -26.18 18.49 6.21
C ALA A 394 -26.82 17.92 4.94
N TYR A 395 -26.04 17.25 4.09
CA TYR A 395 -26.55 16.62 2.86
C TYR A 395 -26.02 15.20 2.71
N THR A 396 -26.85 14.36 2.09
CA THR A 396 -26.52 12.99 1.74
C THR A 396 -26.52 12.87 0.22
N PHE A 397 -25.34 12.76 -0.37
CA PHE A 397 -25.20 12.36 -1.76
C PHE A 397 -25.44 10.86 -1.86
N ASN A 398 -26.34 10.45 -2.75
CA ASN A 398 -26.57 9.05 -3.08
C ASN A 398 -26.52 8.87 -4.59
N LEU A 399 -25.48 8.20 -5.08
CA LEU A 399 -25.28 7.98 -6.50
C LEU A 399 -26.40 7.15 -7.13
N GLN A 400 -27.04 6.27 -6.37
CA GLN A 400 -28.10 5.42 -6.87
C GLN A 400 -29.38 6.21 -7.16
N GLU A 401 -29.70 7.23 -6.36
CA GLU A 401 -30.86 8.10 -6.61
C GLU A 401 -30.72 8.85 -7.94
N LEU A 402 -29.49 9.20 -8.32
CA LEU A 402 -29.18 9.84 -9.59
C LEU A 402 -29.30 8.88 -10.78
N LYS A 403 -28.82 7.64 -10.63
CA LYS A 403 -28.84 6.65 -11.72
C LYS A 403 -30.20 5.97 -11.90
N ALA A 404 -30.98 5.83 -10.82
CA ALA A 404 -32.24 5.12 -10.81
C ALA A 404 -33.22 5.54 -11.92
N PRO A 405 -33.55 6.83 -12.15
CA PRO A 405 -34.49 7.22 -13.20
C PRO A 405 -33.97 6.88 -14.61
N LEU A 406 -32.65 7.00 -14.83
CA LEU A 406 -32.02 6.66 -16.10
C LEU A 406 -32.04 5.14 -16.35
N ILE A 407 -31.71 4.35 -15.32
CA ILE A 407 -31.74 2.89 -15.36
C ILE A 407 -33.16 2.41 -15.63
N ALA A 408 -34.16 2.93 -14.91
CA ALA A 408 -35.56 2.57 -15.08
C ALA A 408 -36.04 2.89 -16.50
N ALA A 409 -35.81 4.12 -16.99
CA ALA A 409 -36.20 4.53 -18.34
C ALA A 409 -35.56 3.64 -19.42
N THR A 410 -34.30 3.22 -19.21
CA THR A 410 -33.57 2.32 -20.13
C THR A 410 -34.14 0.91 -20.10
N THR A 411 -34.23 0.32 -18.90
CA THR A 411 -34.58 -1.09 -18.73
C THR A 411 -36.05 -1.36 -19.04
N HIS A 412 -36.96 -0.42 -18.73
CA HIS A 412 -38.38 -0.50 -19.11
C HIS A 412 -38.61 -0.23 -20.61
N ALA A 413 -37.65 0.39 -21.29
CA ALA A 413 -37.69 0.50 -22.75
C ALA A 413 -37.23 -0.79 -23.46
N GLY A 414 -36.88 -1.85 -22.71
CA GLY A 414 -36.35 -3.09 -23.27
C GLY A 414 -34.85 -3.04 -23.59
N TRP A 415 -34.10 -2.10 -23.01
CA TRP A 415 -32.66 -1.95 -23.24
C TRP A 415 -31.82 -2.42 -22.06
N THR A 416 -30.62 -2.91 -22.34
CA THR A 416 -29.61 -3.25 -21.33
C THR A 416 -28.87 -1.99 -20.89
N TRP A 417 -28.81 -1.75 -19.58
CA TRP A 417 -27.93 -0.72 -19.00
C TRP A 417 -26.54 -1.31 -18.75
N LYS A 418 -25.52 -0.77 -19.42
CA LYS A 418 -24.16 -1.33 -19.39
C LYS A 418 -23.10 -0.26 -19.09
N PRO A 419 -22.66 -0.13 -17.83
CA PRO A 419 -21.53 0.72 -17.48
C PRO A 419 -20.23 0.19 -18.10
N ILE A 420 -19.48 1.08 -18.74
CA ILE A 420 -18.21 0.78 -19.40
C ILE A 420 -17.13 1.75 -18.92
N LEU A 421 -15.91 1.26 -18.75
CA LEU A 421 -14.79 2.12 -18.34
C LEU A 421 -14.37 3.08 -19.46
N TRP A 422 -14.33 2.58 -20.69
CA TRP A 422 -13.92 3.30 -21.88
C TRP A 422 -14.63 2.74 -23.12
N LYS A 423 -14.97 3.63 -24.07
CA LYS A 423 -15.49 3.27 -25.40
C LYS A 423 -14.31 2.97 -26.33
N GLY A 424 -13.88 1.72 -26.36
CA GLY A 424 -12.88 1.24 -27.31
C GLY A 424 -13.43 1.11 -28.74
N PRO A 425 -12.56 0.90 -29.73
CA PRO A 425 -12.99 0.54 -31.09
C PRO A 425 -13.79 -0.78 -31.06
N THR A 426 -14.65 -0.99 -32.06
CA THR A 426 -15.56 -2.16 -32.13
C THR A 426 -14.85 -3.50 -31.96
N TRP A 427 -13.67 -3.66 -32.55
CA TRP A 427 -12.86 -4.89 -32.48
C TRP A 427 -12.27 -5.16 -31.08
N LEU A 428 -12.19 -4.17 -30.20
CA LEU A 428 -11.67 -4.32 -28.83
C LEU A 428 -12.77 -4.48 -27.78
N ARG A 429 -14.05 -4.39 -28.18
CA ARG A 429 -15.19 -4.47 -27.24
C ARG A 429 -15.16 -5.72 -26.38
N TRP A 430 -14.68 -6.85 -26.90
CA TRP A 430 -14.59 -8.12 -26.14
C TRP A 430 -13.74 -8.04 -24.86
N ALA A 431 -12.83 -7.06 -24.77
CA ALA A 431 -11.97 -6.83 -23.62
C ALA A 431 -12.51 -5.76 -22.66
N THR A 432 -13.34 -4.84 -23.16
CA THR A 432 -13.85 -3.67 -22.40
C THR A 432 -15.32 -3.78 -22.03
N GLU A 433 -16.05 -4.75 -22.60
CA GLU A 433 -17.50 -4.97 -22.46
C GLU A 433 -17.82 -6.45 -22.26
#